data_AF-A0A959NNI0-F1
#
_entry.id   AF-A0A959NNI0-F1
#
_cell.length_a   1.000
_cell.length_b   1.000
_cell.length_c   1.000
_cell.angle_alpha   90.00
_cell.angle_beta   90.00
_cell.angle_gamma   90.00
#
_symmetry.space_group_name_H-M   'P 1'
#
loop_
_entity.id
_entity.type
_entity.pdbx_description
1 polymer ?
#
loop_
_entity_poly.entity_id
_entity_poly.type
_entity_poly.pdbx_seq_one_letter_code
_entity_poly.pdbx_strand_id
1 'polypeptide(L)'
;EKLVSLSIPEKAKTILDIYTTTKEKSDLIFPFLQESDIKNPKKLATRKNTITRSINRRLERVANKLGIDKKLSMHIARHTFGNLSGDKIPIQMLQKLYRHSSITTTVNYQQNFMHKETDEALDSVINF
;
A
#
# COMPACT_ATOMS: atom_id res chain seq x y z
N GLU A 1 -15.43 -5.93 10.34
CA GLU A 1 -14.40 -5.81 9.29
C GLU A 1 -14.55 -7.00 8.35
N LYS A 2 -14.65 -6.83 7.02
CA LYS A 2 -14.73 -7.98 6.12
C LYS A 2 -13.32 -8.60 5.99
N LEU A 3 -13.17 -9.84 6.45
CA LEU A 3 -11.93 -10.59 6.28
C LEU A 3 -11.76 -10.90 4.79
N VAL A 4 -10.69 -10.39 4.20
CA VAL A 4 -10.30 -10.67 2.82
C VAL A 4 -8.97 -11.40 2.87
N SER A 5 -8.93 -12.60 2.30
CA SER A 5 -7.70 -13.34 2.07
C SER A 5 -7.05 -12.83 0.79
N LEU A 6 -5.77 -12.49 0.85
CA LEU A 6 -4.98 -12.03 -0.29
C LEU A 6 -3.77 -12.95 -0.44
N SER A 7 -3.50 -13.35 -1.68
CA SER A 7 -2.27 -14.07 -1.98
C SER A 7 -1.06 -13.15 -1.77
N ILE A 8 -0.05 -13.63 -1.06
CA ILE A 8 1.17 -12.89 -0.77
C ILE A 8 2.15 -13.14 -1.91
N PRO A 9 2.63 -12.10 -2.62
CA PRO A 9 3.65 -12.27 -3.65
C PRO A 9 4.94 -12.87 -3.08
N GLU A 10 5.65 -13.71 -3.85
CA GLU A 10 6.88 -14.39 -3.41
C GLU A 10 7.91 -13.42 -2.79
N LYS A 11 8.14 -12.26 -3.43
CA LYS A 11 9.06 -11.24 -2.89
C LYS A 11 8.66 -10.73 -1.50
N ALA A 12 7.36 -10.59 -1.25
CA ALA A 12 6.84 -10.17 0.06
C ALA A 12 6.91 -11.33 1.07
N LYS A 13 6.65 -12.56 0.63
CA LYS A 13 6.75 -13.76 1.45
C LYS A 13 8.18 -13.96 1.98
N THR A 14 9.19 -13.83 1.13
CA THR A 14 10.61 -13.90 1.56
C THR A 14 10.94 -12.89 2.66
N ILE A 15 10.38 -11.68 2.59
CA ILE A 15 10.57 -10.67 3.63
C ILE A 15 9.83 -11.05 4.92
N LEU A 16 8.60 -11.55 4.80
CA LEU A 16 7.80 -11.95 5.96
C LEU A 16 8.43 -13.14 6.69
N ASP A 17 9.02 -14.08 5.96
CA ASP A 17 9.65 -15.28 6.53
C ASP A 17 10.79 -14.94 7.50
N ILE A 18 11.53 -13.84 7.26
CA ILE A 18 12.56 -13.32 8.19
C ILE A 18 11.96 -13.04 9.59
N TYR A 19 10.74 -12.51 9.62
CA TYR A 19 10.09 -12.10 10.86
C TYR A 19 9.30 -13.24 11.52
N THR A 20 8.86 -14.24 10.76
CA THR A 20 8.15 -15.41 11.32
C THR A 20 9.10 -16.37 12.02
N THR A 21 10.37 -16.49 11.59
CA THR A 21 11.38 -17.32 12.28
C THR A 21 11.81 -16.72 13.62
N THR A 22 11.77 -15.39 13.76
CA THR A 22 12.20 -14.65 14.96
C THR A 22 11.05 -14.45 15.98
N LYS A 23 9.94 -15.17 15.80
CA LYS A 23 8.69 -14.89 16.49
C LYS A 23 8.67 -15.52 17.89
N GLU A 24 8.96 -14.73 18.92
CA GLU A 24 8.46 -15.03 20.27
C GLU A 24 6.94 -14.90 20.31
N LYS A 25 6.27 -15.62 21.24
CA LYS A 25 4.81 -15.81 21.39
C LYS A 25 3.96 -14.52 21.35
N SER A 26 3.85 -13.90 20.18
CA SER A 26 3.09 -12.66 19.96
C SER A 26 2.08 -12.86 18.84
N ASP A 27 0.93 -12.19 18.92
CA ASP A 27 -0.09 -12.23 17.88
C ASP A 27 0.30 -11.43 16.61
N LEU A 28 1.38 -10.64 16.68
CA LEU A 28 1.80 -9.72 15.60
C LEU A 28 3.03 -10.25 14.84
N ILE A 29 3.05 -10.02 13.53
CA ILE A 29 4.14 -10.47 12.63
C ILE A 29 5.41 -9.63 12.84
N PHE A 30 5.26 -8.31 13.00
CA PHE A 30 6.41 -7.41 13.08
C PHE A 30 6.86 -7.16 14.52
N PRO A 31 8.14 -7.42 14.87
CA PRO A 31 8.66 -7.27 16.24
C PRO A 31 8.44 -5.88 16.83
N PHE A 32 8.61 -4.83 16.03
CA PHE A 32 8.45 -3.44 16.45
C PHE A 32 7.00 -3.06 16.83
N LEU A 33 6.00 -3.90 16.50
CA LEU A 33 4.62 -3.76 16.96
C LEU A 33 4.30 -4.61 18.21
N GLN A 34 5.18 -5.50 18.66
CA GLN A 34 4.88 -6.44 19.75
C GLN A 34 4.66 -5.75 21.11
N GLU A 35 5.31 -4.60 21.34
CA GLU A 35 5.09 -3.75 22.52
C GLU A 35 3.74 -3.01 22.51
N SER A 36 2.95 -3.13 21.44
CA SER A 36 1.69 -2.38 21.34
C SER A 36 0.56 -3.07 22.10
N ASP A 37 -0.10 -2.30 22.95
CA ASP A 37 -1.33 -2.72 23.61
C ASP A 37 -2.45 -2.80 22.57
N ILE A 38 -2.71 -4.02 22.06
CA ILE A 38 -3.75 -4.30 21.06
C ILE A 38 -5.15 -3.95 21.60
N LYS A 39 -5.34 -3.98 22.94
CA LYS A 39 -6.62 -3.68 23.58
C LYS A 39 -6.89 -2.18 23.66
N ASN A 40 -5.86 -1.33 23.52
CA ASN A 40 -6.01 0.13 23.54
C ASN A 40 -5.86 0.74 22.13
N PRO A 41 -6.97 1.10 21.46
CA PRO A 41 -6.93 1.57 20.07
C PRO A 41 -6.13 2.87 19.89
N LYS A 42 -6.13 3.77 20.88
CA LYS A 42 -5.40 5.04 20.83
C LYS A 42 -3.88 4.82 20.91
N LYS A 43 -3.43 3.96 21.82
CA LYS A 43 -2.01 3.58 21.92
C LYS A 43 -1.55 2.84 20.67
N LEU A 44 -2.35 1.91 20.16
CA LEU A 44 -2.06 1.18 18.93
C LEU A 44 -1.93 2.13 17.72
N ALA A 45 -2.86 3.07 17.55
CA ALA A 45 -2.79 4.05 16.46
C ALA A 45 -1.52 4.93 16.57
N THR A 46 -1.20 5.40 17.77
CA THR A 46 0.01 6.21 18.02
C THR A 46 1.28 5.42 17.70
N ARG A 47 1.33 4.14 18.10
CA ARG A 47 2.47 3.26 17.82
C ARG A 47 2.61 3.01 16.32
N LYS A 48 1.52 2.69 15.62
CA LYS A 48 1.50 2.55 14.15
C LYS A 48 2.04 3.81 13.46
N ASN A 49 1.55 4.99 13.82
CA ASN A 49 2.02 6.26 13.26
C ASN A 49 3.51 6.50 13.50
N THR A 50 3.99 6.19 14.70
CA THR A 50 5.41 6.33 15.07
C THR A 50 6.30 5.42 14.24
N ILE A 51 5.89 4.15 14.08
CA ILE A 51 6.61 3.18 13.25
C ILE A 51 6.60 3.61 11.79
N THR A 52 5.45 4.01 11.23
CA THR A 52 5.35 4.50 9.86
C THR A 52 6.29 5.69 9.62
N ARG A 53 6.38 6.62 10.58
CA ARG A 53 7.33 7.75 10.50
C ARG A 53 8.79 7.27 10.50
N SER A 54 9.13 6.29 11.34
CA SER A 54 10.46 5.69 11.38
C SER A 54 10.82 5.00 10.06
N ILE A 55 9.87 4.26 9.48
CA ILE A 55 10.08 3.58 8.19
C ILE A 55 10.23 4.60 7.06
N ASN A 56 9.39 5.65 7.01
CA ASN A 56 9.53 6.71 6.00
C ASN A 56 10.91 7.39 6.05
N ARG A 57 11.44 7.65 7.25
CA ARG A 57 12.82 8.18 7.40
C ARG A 57 13.89 7.22 6.87
N ARG A 58 13.69 5.90 7.04
CA ARG A 58 14.60 4.89 6.48
C ARG A 58 14.48 4.81 4.96
N LEU A 59 13.27 4.91 4.42
CA LEU A 59 13.01 4.98 2.99
C LEU A 59 13.68 6.19 2.34
N GLU A 60 13.64 7.36 2.97
CA GLU A 60 14.36 8.57 2.51
C GLU A 60 15.87 8.31 2.41
N ARG A 61 16.47 7.65 3.42
CA ARG A 61 17.90 7.29 3.38
C ARG A 61 18.23 6.31 2.25
N VAL A 62 17.35 5.35 1.99
CA VAL A 62 17.52 4.40 0.86
C VAL A 62 17.37 5.13 -0.46
N ALA A 63 16.39 6.03 -0.61
CA ALA A 63 16.18 6.84 -1.80
C ALA A 63 17.44 7.66 -2.14
N ASN A 64 18.01 8.35 -1.15
CA ASN A 64 19.24 9.14 -1.33
C ASN A 64 20.41 8.28 -1.78
N LYS A 65 20.56 7.07 -1.22
CA LYS A 65 21.63 6.13 -1.61
C LYS A 65 21.48 5.60 -3.03
N LEU A 66 20.24 5.54 -3.53
CA LEU A 66 19.91 5.07 -4.88
C LEU A 66 19.82 6.22 -5.90
N GLY A 67 20.07 7.47 -5.50
CA GLY A 67 19.93 8.64 -6.37
C GLY A 67 18.49 8.92 -6.79
N ILE A 68 17.51 8.57 -5.95
CA ILE A 68 16.09 8.84 -6.20
C ILE A 68 15.73 10.19 -5.59
N ASP A 69 15.50 11.19 -6.45
CA ASP A 69 15.15 12.56 -6.02
C ASP A 69 13.73 12.66 -5.44
N LYS A 70 12.86 11.71 -5.77
CA LYS A 70 11.49 11.66 -5.24
C LYS A 70 11.50 11.18 -3.79
N LYS A 71 10.81 11.92 -2.93
CA LYS A 71 10.57 11.53 -1.54
C LYS A 71 9.78 10.21 -1.48
N LEU A 72 10.38 9.14 -0.97
CA LEU A 72 9.69 7.86 -0.80
C LEU A 72 8.89 7.81 0.51
N SER A 73 7.70 7.20 0.47
CA SER A 73 6.88 6.95 1.66
C SER A 73 5.98 5.73 1.47
N MET A 74 5.47 5.20 2.59
CA MET A 74 4.47 4.14 2.58
C MET A 74 3.17 4.52 1.84
N HIS A 75 2.81 5.80 1.85
CA HIS A 75 1.64 6.28 1.10
C HIS A 75 1.88 6.21 -0.41
N ILE A 76 3.09 6.55 -0.86
CA ILE A 76 3.48 6.44 -2.28
C ILE A 76 3.46 4.99 -2.74
N ALA A 77 3.87 4.02 -1.91
CA ALA A 77 3.75 2.61 -2.28
C ALA A 77 2.30 2.21 -2.62
N ARG A 78 1.31 2.71 -1.87
CA ARG A 78 -0.12 2.49 -2.15
C ARG A 78 -0.56 3.19 -3.45
N HIS A 79 -0.07 4.40 -3.70
CA HIS A 79 -0.32 5.13 -4.95
C HIS A 79 0.28 4.42 -6.16
N THR A 80 1.53 3.99 -6.08
CA THR A 80 2.20 3.23 -7.14
C THR A 80 1.47 1.93 -7.43
N PHE A 81 1.03 1.20 -6.41
CA PHE A 81 0.17 0.02 -6.61
C PHE A 81 -1.16 0.38 -7.28
N GLY A 82 -1.75 1.52 -6.92
CA GLY A 82 -2.96 2.05 -7.54
C GLY A 82 -2.81 2.29 -9.04
N ASN A 83 -1.78 3.05 -9.40
CA ASN A 83 -1.43 3.37 -10.78
C ASN A 83 -1.08 2.11 -11.60
N LEU A 84 -0.31 1.17 -11.05
CA LEU A 84 0.08 -0.05 -11.76
C LEU A 84 -1.09 -1.03 -11.98
N SER A 85 -2.13 -0.93 -11.15
CA SER A 85 -3.27 -1.86 -11.16
C SER A 85 -4.50 -1.32 -11.89
N GLY A 86 -4.61 0.00 -12.10
CA GLY A 86 -5.76 0.63 -12.76
C GLY A 86 -6.06 0.02 -14.12
N ASP A 87 -5.02 -0.11 -14.94
CA ASP A 87 -5.12 -0.59 -16.32
C ASP A 87 -5.24 -2.13 -16.41
N LYS A 88 -4.98 -2.85 -15.32
CA LYS A 88 -4.83 -4.32 -15.32
C LYS A 88 -5.92 -5.06 -14.54
N ILE A 89 -6.60 -4.37 -13.62
CA ILE A 89 -7.53 -5.00 -12.68
C ILE A 89 -8.88 -4.27 -12.73
N PRO A 90 -9.99 -4.99 -12.94
CA PRO A 90 -11.32 -4.38 -12.90
C PRO A 90 -11.58 -3.62 -11.60
N ILE A 91 -12.25 -2.47 -11.71
CA ILE A 91 -12.52 -1.55 -10.58
C ILE A 91 -13.22 -2.25 -9.40
N GLN A 92 -14.07 -3.25 -9.65
CA GLN A 92 -14.75 -4.03 -8.63
C GLN A 92 -13.78 -4.90 -7.81
N MET A 93 -12.73 -5.42 -8.45
CA MET A 93 -11.66 -6.16 -7.77
C MET A 93 -10.73 -5.19 -7.02
N LEU A 94 -10.41 -4.04 -7.60
CA LEU A 94 -9.65 -2.98 -6.93
C LEU A 94 -10.32 -2.48 -5.65
N GLN A 95 -11.65 -2.31 -5.65
CA GLN A 95 -12.42 -1.98 -4.45
C GLN A 95 -12.19 -3.00 -3.32
N LYS A 96 -12.19 -4.31 -3.65
CA LYS A 96 -11.92 -5.38 -2.69
C LYS A 96 -10.47 -5.32 -2.18
N LEU A 97 -9.51 -5.05 -3.06
CA LEU A 97 -8.09 -4.94 -2.72
C LEU A 97 -7.80 -3.73 -1.82
N TYR A 98 -8.43 -2.58 -2.07
CA TYR A 98 -8.27 -1.37 -1.24
C TYR A 98 -9.09 -1.39 0.04
N ARG A 99 -10.01 -2.35 0.17
CA ARG A 99 -11.02 -2.44 1.24
C ARG A 99 -11.89 -1.18 1.33
N HIS A 100 -12.19 -0.57 0.18
CA HIS A 100 -13.13 0.54 0.15
C HIS A 100 -14.57 0.02 0.25
N SER A 101 -15.38 0.67 1.08
CA SER A 101 -16.79 0.30 1.27
C SER A 101 -17.67 0.66 0.08
N SER A 102 -17.22 1.57 -0.77
CA SER A 102 -17.94 2.06 -1.95
C SER A 102 -17.06 2.01 -3.19
N ILE A 103 -17.68 1.63 -4.31
CA ILE A 103 -17.07 1.68 -5.63
C ILE A 103 -16.72 3.12 -6.02
N THR A 104 -17.54 4.10 -5.62
CA THR A 104 -17.30 5.53 -5.88
C THR A 104 -15.98 6.00 -5.27
N THR A 105 -15.65 5.56 -4.06
CA THR A 105 -14.34 5.86 -3.43
C THR A 105 -13.18 5.29 -4.25
N THR A 106 -13.37 4.12 -4.85
CA THR A 106 -12.36 3.46 -5.68
C THR A 106 -12.21 4.17 -7.03
N VAL A 107 -13.32 4.57 -7.65
CA VAL A 107 -13.34 5.35 -8.90
C VAL A 107 -12.63 6.70 -8.69
N ASN A 108 -13.01 7.47 -7.67
CA ASN A 108 -12.38 8.76 -7.39
C ASN A 108 -10.89 8.61 -7.08
N TYR A 109 -10.49 7.51 -6.41
CA TYR A 109 -9.08 7.21 -6.18
C TYR A 109 -8.36 6.91 -7.51
N GLN A 110 -8.96 6.10 -8.39
CA GLN A 110 -8.40 5.74 -9.69
C GLN A 110 -8.31 6.91 -10.68
N GLN A 111 -9.27 7.83 -10.64
CA GLN A 111 -9.24 9.06 -11.45
C GLN A 111 -7.97 9.90 -11.26
N ASN A 112 -7.31 9.83 -10.09
CA ASN A 112 -6.04 10.52 -9.86
C ASN A 112 -4.84 9.86 -10.57
N PHE A 113 -5.03 8.70 -11.21
CA PHE A 113 -3.97 7.98 -11.93
C PHE A 113 -4.23 7.91 -13.45
N MET A 114 -5.48 8.02 -13.90
CA MET A 114 -5.89 7.85 -15.31
C MET A 114 -5.57 9.04 -16.23
N HIS A 115 -4.66 9.95 -15.85
CA HIS A 115 -4.33 11.15 -16.64
C HIS A 115 -3.78 10.86 -18.05
N LYS A 116 -3.32 9.63 -18.31
CA LYS A 116 -2.85 9.19 -19.63
C LYS A 116 -3.95 8.60 -20.52
N GLU A 117 -4.96 7.96 -19.93
CA GLU A 117 -6.01 7.28 -20.69
C GLU A 117 -6.97 8.26 -21.37
N THR A 118 -7.17 9.46 -20.83
CA THR A 118 -8.06 10.44 -21.46
C THR A 118 -7.53 10.92 -22.80
N ASP A 119 -6.22 11.13 -22.92
CA ASP A 119 -5.61 11.59 -24.17
C ASP A 119 -5.57 10.44 -25.20
N GLU A 120 -5.22 9.22 -24.78
CA GLU A 120 -5.23 8.03 -25.65
C GLU A 120 -6.66 7.63 -26.09
N ALA A 121 -7.65 7.75 -25.19
CA ALA A 121 -9.06 7.49 -25.53
C ALA A 121 -9.62 8.58 -26.46
N LEU A 122 -9.22 9.84 -26.27
CA LEU A 122 -9.60 10.93 -27.16
C LEU A 122 -8.98 10.73 -28.56
N ASP A 123 -7.70 10.36 -28.62
CA ASP A 123 -7.02 10.00 -29.88
C ASP A 123 -7.66 8.80 -30.59
N SER A 124 -8.24 7.85 -29.85
CA SER A 124 -8.95 6.69 -30.43
C SER A 124 -10.30 7.04 -31.07
N VAL A 125 -10.87 8.21 -30.73
CA VAL A 125 -12.17 8.68 -31.22
C VAL A 125 -12.01 9.84 -32.22
N ILE A 126 -10.97 10.66 -32.11
CA ILE A 126 -10.78 11.87 -32.91
C ILE A 126 -9.87 11.66 -34.13
N ASN A 127 -9.03 10.62 -34.16
CA ASN A 127 -8.27 10.28 -35.37
C ASN A 127 -9.17 9.57 -36.38
N PHE A 128 -9.67 10.33 -37.36
CA PHE A 128 -10.23 9.82 -38.62
C PHE A 128 -9.12 9.34 -39.57
#